data_AF-A0A2V3W8S0-F1
#
_entry.id   AF-A0A2V3W8S0-F1
#
_cell.length_a   1.000
_cell.length_b   1.000
_cell.length_c   1.000
_cell.angle_alpha   90.00
_cell.angle_beta   90.00
_cell.angle_gamma   90.00
#
_symmetry.space_group_name_H-M   'P 1'
#
loop_
_entity.id
_entity.type
_entity.pdbx_description
1 polymer ?
#
loop_
_entity_poly.entity_id
_entity_poly.type
_entity_poly.pdbx_seq_one_letter_code
_entity_poly.pdbx_strand_id
1 'polypeptide(L)'
;MAKSRAKKIREKLIREGYRDPVKNRGIYALANLRTRKGKSKHEKQYQNKYGELSPIDKSQMDDSSFHYFYRCIRLPQSEPFN
;
A
#
# COMPACT_ATOMS: atom_id res chain seq x y z
N MET A 1 -10.90 26.95 -9.28
CA MET A 1 -11.61 25.66 -9.47
C MET A 1 -13.06 25.79 -9.05
N ALA A 2 -13.99 25.35 -9.88
CA ALA A 2 -15.41 25.34 -9.51
C ALA A 2 -15.70 24.22 -8.49
N LYS A 3 -16.52 24.52 -7.48
CA LYS A 3 -17.04 23.50 -6.56
C LYS A 3 -17.91 22.50 -7.33
N SER A 4 -17.85 21.22 -6.97
CA SER A 4 -18.74 20.20 -7.54
C SER A 4 -20.21 20.50 -7.21
N ARG A 5 -21.13 20.06 -8.07
CA ARG A 5 -22.58 20.23 -7.86
C ARG A 5 -23.02 19.69 -6.49
N ALA A 6 -22.53 18.52 -6.11
CA ALA A 6 -22.81 17.90 -4.81
C ALA A 6 -22.32 18.74 -3.61
N LYS A 7 -21.20 19.46 -3.73
CA LYS A 7 -20.73 20.37 -2.66
C LYS A 7 -21.64 21.59 -2.56
N LYS A 8 -22.05 22.17 -3.68
CA LYS A 8 -22.97 23.32 -3.71
C LYS A 8 -24.33 23.00 -3.07
N ILE A 9 -24.88 21.81 -3.33
CA ILE A 9 -26.16 21.36 -2.74
C ILE A 9 -26.05 21.22 -1.22
N ARG A 10 -24.97 20.62 -0.71
CA ARG A 10 -24.76 20.49 0.75
C ARG A 10 -24.63 21.84 1.43
N GLU A 11 -23.88 22.76 0.84
CA GLU A 11 -23.73 24.13 1.36
C GLU A 11 -25.07 24.89 1.33
N LYS A 12 -25.93 24.64 0.33
CA LYS A 12 -27.29 25.20 0.28
C LYS A 12 -28.14 24.69 1.46
N LEU A 13 -28.17 23.39 1.70
CA LEU A 13 -28.95 22.80 2.79
C LEU A 13 -28.54 23.35 4.16
N ILE A 14 -27.24 23.49 4.42
CA ILE A 14 -26.72 24.07 5.67
C ILE A 14 -27.17 25.52 5.82
N ARG A 15 -27.13 26.31 4.73
CA ARG A 15 -27.57 27.71 4.74
C ARG A 15 -29.06 27.86 5.03
N GLU A 16 -29.86 26.90 4.57
CA GLU A 16 -31.32 26.84 4.79
C GLU A 16 -31.68 26.28 6.17
N GLY A 17 -30.69 25.93 7.02
CA GLY A 17 -30.90 25.43 8.38
C GLY A 17 -31.09 23.91 8.48
N TYR A 18 -30.94 23.17 7.38
CA TYR A 18 -30.98 21.71 7.42
C TYR A 18 -29.71 21.14 8.06
N ARG A 19 -29.87 19.96 8.66
CA ARG A 19 -28.76 19.20 9.26
C ARG A 19 -27.69 18.91 8.21
N ASP A 20 -26.43 19.11 8.59
CA ASP A 20 -25.28 18.86 7.72
C ASP A 20 -25.22 17.38 7.28
N PRO A 21 -25.34 17.08 5.98
CA PRO A 21 -25.29 15.70 5.46
C PRO A 21 -23.95 15.01 5.73
N VAL A 22 -22.87 15.76 5.95
CA VAL A 22 -21.55 15.20 6.30
C VAL A 22 -21.59 14.53 7.67
N LYS A 23 -22.35 15.07 8.62
CA LYS A 23 -22.50 14.52 9.98
C LYS A 23 -23.26 13.20 10.01
N ASN A 24 -23.99 12.86 8.95
CA ASN A 24 -24.74 11.61 8.83
C ASN A 24 -24.00 10.54 8.02
N ARG A 25 -22.73 10.77 7.67
CA ARG A 25 -21.93 9.77 6.95
C ARG A 25 -21.54 8.63 7.90
N GLY A 26 -21.75 7.39 7.44
CA GLY A 26 -21.31 6.20 8.18
C GLY A 26 -19.79 6.02 8.17
N ILE A 27 -19.30 5.12 9.03
CA ILE A 27 -17.87 4.82 9.23
C ILE A 27 -17.16 4.47 7.91
N TYR A 28 -17.84 3.75 7.03
CA TYR A 28 -17.33 3.34 5.72
C TYR A 28 -17.00 4.49 4.77
N ALA A 29 -17.60 5.67 4.95
CA ALA A 29 -17.28 6.85 4.15
C ALA A 29 -15.91 7.45 4.49
N LEU A 30 -15.37 7.11 5.67
CA LEU A 30 -14.05 7.54 6.13
C LEU A 30 -13.00 6.43 5.95
N ALA A 31 -13.43 5.17 5.95
CA ALA A 31 -12.55 4.02 5.80
C ALA A 31 -11.99 3.89 4.37
N ASN A 32 -10.71 3.51 4.27
CA ASN A 32 -10.13 3.10 3.00
C ASN A 32 -10.50 1.64 2.72
N LEU A 33 -11.56 1.43 1.94
CA LEU A 33 -12.10 0.11 1.60
C LEU A 33 -11.39 -0.57 0.42
N ARG A 34 -10.24 -0.05 -0.01
CA ARG A 34 -9.48 -0.68 -1.08
C ARG A 34 -8.87 -1.99 -0.60
N THR A 35 -8.83 -2.98 -1.47
CA THR A 35 -8.10 -4.22 -1.21
C THR A 35 -6.60 -3.96 -1.14
N ARG A 36 -5.92 -4.55 -0.15
CA ARG A 36 -4.46 -4.46 -0.05
C ARG A 36 -3.85 -5.21 -1.23
N LYS A 37 -3.06 -4.51 -2.04
CA LYS A 37 -2.29 -5.11 -3.14
C LYS A 37 -0.86 -5.34 -2.69
N GLY A 38 -0.31 -6.49 -3.07
CA GLY A 38 1.13 -6.75 -2.94
C GLY A 38 1.93 -5.92 -3.95
N LYS A 39 3.24 -5.83 -3.73
CA LYS A 39 4.15 -5.13 -4.64
C LYS A 39 4.28 -5.87 -5.96
N SER A 40 4.34 -5.14 -7.07
CA SER A 40 4.67 -5.72 -8.38
C SER A 40 6.11 -6.25 -8.43
N LYS A 41 6.43 -7.08 -9.42
CA LYS A 41 7.81 -7.59 -9.61
C LYS A 41 8.80 -6.42 -9.74
N HIS A 42 8.46 -5.44 -10.56
CA HIS A 42 9.27 -4.25 -10.78
C HIS A 42 9.46 -3.45 -9.48
N GLU A 43 8.39 -3.23 -8.72
CA GLU A 43 8.47 -2.53 -7.43
C GLU A 43 9.36 -3.24 -6.41
N LYS A 44 9.40 -4.58 -6.42
CA LYS A 44 10.32 -5.33 -5.55
C LYS A 44 11.76 -5.26 -6.05
N GLN A 45 11.97 -5.36 -7.37
CA GLN A 45 13.30 -5.36 -7.97
C GLN A 45 14.04 -4.06 -7.70
N TYR A 46 13.35 -2.92 -7.84
CA TYR A 46 13.94 -1.60 -7.61
C TYR A 46 13.69 -1.08 -6.18
N GLN A 47 13.34 -1.97 -5.23
CA GLN A 47 13.18 -1.57 -3.84
C GLN A 47 14.54 -1.49 -3.14
N ASN A 48 14.94 -0.30 -2.73
CA ASN A 48 16.08 -0.11 -1.83
C ASN A 48 15.66 -0.45 -0.38
N LYS A 49 15.62 -1.74 -0.05
CA LYS A 49 15.21 -2.20 1.30
C LYS A 49 16.27 -1.92 2.37
N TYR A 50 17.55 -1.95 2.01
CA TYR A 50 18.67 -1.92 2.95
C TYR A 50 19.56 -0.65 2.86
N GLY A 51 19.11 0.40 2.17
CA GLY A 51 19.86 1.66 2.04
C GLY A 51 21.03 1.57 1.05
N GLU A 52 21.97 2.53 1.14
CA GLU A 52 23.21 2.53 0.34
C GLU A 52 24.15 1.44 0.82
N LEU A 53 24.06 0.26 0.21
CA LEU A 53 25.11 -0.74 0.31
C LEU A 53 26.39 -0.22 -0.35
N SER A 54 27.54 -0.64 0.17
CA SER A 54 28.84 -0.30 -0.39
C SER A 54 28.93 -0.78 -1.85
N PRO A 55 29.69 -0.12 -2.75
CA PRO A 55 29.79 -0.52 -4.16
C PRO A 55 30.21 -1.98 -4.38
N ILE A 56 30.91 -2.57 -3.41
CA ILE A 56 31.41 -3.97 -3.43
C ILE A 56 30.26 -4.98 -3.31
N ASP A 57 29.15 -4.61 -2.67
CA ASP A 57 28.02 -5.51 -2.44
C ASP A 57 27.03 -5.51 -3.62
N LYS A 58 27.05 -4.47 -4.48
CA LYS A 58 26.09 -4.32 -5.58
C LYS A 58 26.31 -5.36 -6.68
N SER A 59 27.57 -5.61 -7.07
CA SER A 59 27.89 -6.56 -8.16
C SER A 59 27.66 -8.03 -7.80
N GLN A 60 27.45 -8.38 -6.53
CA GLN A 60 27.10 -9.74 -6.10
C GLN A 60 25.59 -9.98 -6.01
N MET A 61 24.77 -8.92 -6.03
CA MET A 61 23.32 -9.02 -5.81
C MET A 61 22.48 -9.08 -7.09
N ASP A 62 23.07 -8.81 -8.24
CA ASP A 62 22.33 -8.55 -9.48
C ASP A 62 21.64 -9.81 -10.06
N ASP A 63 22.21 -11.01 -9.87
CA ASP A 63 21.67 -12.26 -10.43
C ASP A 63 21.07 -13.24 -9.39
N SER A 64 21.42 -13.10 -8.10
CA SER A 64 21.14 -14.14 -7.09
C SER A 64 19.86 -13.91 -6.27
N SER A 65 19.36 -12.68 -6.21
CA SER A 65 18.32 -12.26 -5.25
C SER A 65 16.95 -12.93 -5.49
N PHE A 66 16.61 -13.24 -6.75
CA PHE A 66 15.36 -13.92 -7.09
C PHE A 66 15.36 -15.42 -6.68
N HIS A 67 16.51 -16.09 -6.69
CA HIS A 67 16.57 -17.53 -6.40
C HIS A 67 16.39 -17.83 -4.91
N TYR A 68 16.98 -17.01 -4.03
CA TYR A 68 16.81 -17.14 -2.57
C TYR A 68 15.36 -16.90 -2.11
N PHE A 69 14.65 -15.96 -2.73
CA PHE A 69 13.26 -15.66 -2.35
C PHE A 69 12.30 -16.83 -2.63
N TYR A 70 12.49 -17.58 -3.72
CA TYR A 70 11.67 -18.78 -4.01
C TYR A 70 12.15 -20.06 -3.33
N ARG A 71 13.43 -20.16 -2.97
CA ARG A 71 13.98 -21.29 -2.19
C ARG A 71 13.44 -21.33 -0.76
N CYS A 72 13.29 -20.16 -0.11
CA CYS A 72 12.75 -20.09 1.26
C CYS A 72 11.24 -20.37 1.37
N ILE A 73 10.47 -20.24 0.28
CA ILE A 73 9.02 -20.53 0.28
C ILE A 73 8.73 -22.02 0.05
N ARG A 74 9.69 -22.77 -0.52
CA ARG A 74 9.51 -24.18 -0.93
C ARG A 74 10.20 -25.21 -0.02
N LEU A 75 10.85 -24.79 1.08
CA LEU A 75 11.49 -25.71 2.02
C LEU A 75 10.56 -25.97 3.21
N PRO A 76 10.00 -27.18 3.37
CA PRO A 76 9.39 -27.57 4.63
C PRO A 76 10.48 -27.66 5.70
N GLN A 77 10.22 -27.00 6.84
CA GLN A 77 11.02 -27.09 8.04
C GLN A 77 11.03 -28.54 8.53
N SER A 78 12.18 -29.22 8.48
CA SER A 78 12.43 -30.42 9.28
C SER A 78 13.83 -30.32 9.87
N GLU A 79 13.91 -29.67 11.03
CA GLU A 79 14.91 -29.94 12.09
C GLU A 79 14.51 -31.25 12.81
N PRO A 80 15.35 -31.92 13.62
CA PRO A 80 16.63 -31.45 14.18
C PRO A 80 17.81 -32.46 14.19
N PHE A 81 18.99 -31.85 14.41
CA PHE A 81 20.13 -32.30 15.21
C PHE A 81 20.17 -33.74 15.78
N ASN A 82 21.25 -34.46 15.43
CA ASN A 82 22.05 -35.28 16.34
C ASN A 82 23.51 -35.21 15.90
#